data_AF-A0A2M7NYM2-F1
#
_entry.id   AF-A0A2M7NYM2-F1
#
_cell.length_a   1.000
_cell.length_b   1.000
_cell.length_c   1.000
_cell.angle_alpha   90.00
_cell.angle_beta   90.00
_cell.angle_gamma   90.00
#
_symmetry.space_group_name_H-M   'P 1'
#
loop_
_entity.id
_entity.type
_entity.pdbx_description
1 polymer ?
#
loop_
_entity_poly.entity_id
_entity_poly.type
_entity_poly.pdbx_seq_one_letter_code
_entity_poly.pdbx_strand_id
1 'polypeptide(L)'
;MKESYIEGQITTEAGSVLVVSAFISLSDKLGALKVMWAIGRSQYRVEPGIYAAGSPDKDSPVMVSANYKLSFDMLRKSLAGIDA
;
A
#
# COMPACT_ATOMS: atom_id res chain seq x y z
N MET A 1 4.73 13.80 6.48
CA MET A 1 3.27 13.60 6.60
C MET A 1 3.07 12.10 6.70
N LYS A 2 2.42 11.57 7.76
CA LYS A 2 2.28 10.12 7.93
C LYS A 2 1.31 9.62 6.85
N GLU A 3 1.76 8.71 5.98
CA GLU A 3 0.90 8.12 4.95
C GLU A 3 -0.27 7.40 5.61
N SER A 4 -1.50 7.68 5.14
CA SER A 4 -2.73 7.23 5.82
C SER A 4 -2.96 5.72 5.76
N TYR A 5 -2.23 5.01 4.90
CA TYR A 5 -2.36 3.57 4.68
C TYR A 5 -1.30 2.74 5.41
N ILE A 6 -0.39 3.35 6.18
CA ILE A 6 0.60 2.63 6.99
C ILE A 6 0.04 2.43 8.40
N GLU A 7 -0.08 1.17 8.81
CA GLU A 7 -0.62 0.78 10.11
C GLU A 7 0.47 0.54 11.16
N GLY A 8 1.64 0.08 10.71
CA GLY A 8 2.75 -0.26 11.61
C GLY A 8 3.96 -0.76 10.87
N GLN A 9 4.76 -1.57 11.56
CA GLN A 9 5.98 -2.17 11.04
C GLN A 9 6.15 -3.56 11.67
N ILE A 10 6.61 -4.52 10.87
CA ILE A 10 7.02 -5.85 11.35
C ILE A 10 8.51 -6.04 11.10
N THR A 11 9.17 -6.82 11.95
CA THR A 11 10.59 -7.16 11.80
C THR A 11 10.70 -8.52 11.13
N THR A 12 11.42 -8.56 10.01
CA THR A 12 11.74 -9.80 9.28
C THR A 12 13.25 -10.07 9.38
N GLU A 13 13.68 -11.25 8.96
CA GLU A 13 15.11 -11.60 8.89
C GLU A 13 15.91 -10.64 7.99
N ALA A 14 15.27 -10.09 6.95
CA ALA A 14 15.88 -9.15 6.01
C ALA A 14 15.79 -7.67 6.46
N GLY A 15 15.18 -7.40 7.62
CA GLY A 15 14.96 -6.06 8.16
C GLY A 15 13.49 -5.73 8.39
N SER A 16 13.24 -4.51 8.85
CA SER A 16 11.89 -4.09 9.22
C SER A 16 11.12 -3.54 8.03
N VAL A 17 9.91 -4.06 7.79
CA VAL A 17 9.03 -3.67 6.68
C VAL A 17 7.73 -3.06 7.19
N LEU A 18 7.20 -2.08 6.46
CA LEU A 18 5.99 -1.36 6.83
C LEU A 18 4.75 -2.21 6.54
N VAL A 19 3.79 -2.22 7.47
CA VAL A 19 2.49 -2.89 7.30
C VAL A 19 1.49 -1.92 6.71
N VAL A 20 0.82 -2.33 5.64
CA VAL A 20 -0.19 -1.53 4.96
C VAL A 20 -1.60 -2.02 5.22
N SER A 21 -2.51 -1.05 5.38
CA SER A 21 -3.93 -1.31 5.53
C SER A 21 -4.55 -1.79 4.23
N ALA A 22 -5.41 -2.80 4.30
CA ALA A 22 -6.33 -3.11 3.20
C ALA A 22 -7.49 -2.11 3.09
N PHE A 23 -7.74 -1.30 4.13
CA PHE A 23 -8.84 -0.35 4.15
C PHE A 23 -8.51 0.92 3.37
N ILE A 24 -9.40 1.29 2.45
CA ILE A 24 -9.28 2.54 1.69
C ILE A 24 -9.87 3.69 2.51
N SER A 25 -8.98 4.57 2.99
CA SER A 25 -9.35 5.75 3.78
C SER A 25 -10.04 6.83 2.93
N LEU A 26 -10.64 7.83 3.59
CA LEU A 26 -11.18 9.00 2.88
C LEU A 26 -10.10 9.79 2.15
N SER A 27 -8.88 9.86 2.72
CA SER A 27 -7.73 10.52 2.09
C SER A 27 -7.37 9.84 0.76
N ASP A 28 -7.39 8.51 0.73
CA ASP A 28 -7.13 7.73 -0.48
C ASP A 28 -8.17 8.02 -1.57
N LYS A 29 -9.47 8.04 -1.20
CA LYS A 29 -10.58 8.34 -2.12
C LYS A 29 -10.48 9.75 -2.69
N LEU A 30 -10.18 10.74 -1.84
CA LEU A 30 -10.00 12.14 -2.28
C LEU A 30 -8.78 12.28 -3.19
N GLY A 31 -7.67 11.59 -2.88
CA GLY A 31 -6.50 11.53 -3.75
C GLY A 31 -6.82 10.93 -5.12
N ALA A 32 -7.55 9.81 -5.14
CA ALA A 32 -8.00 9.18 -6.37
C ALA A 32 -8.89 10.11 -7.20
N LEU A 33 -9.84 10.82 -6.57
CA LEU A 33 -10.70 11.79 -7.24
C LEU A 33 -9.91 12.94 -7.88
N LYS A 34 -8.91 13.49 -7.19
CA LYS A 34 -8.00 14.50 -7.75
C LYS A 34 -7.29 13.99 -9.00
N VAL A 35 -6.78 12.76 -8.94
CA VAL A 35 -6.08 12.13 -10.06
C VAL A 35 -7.00 11.88 -11.26
N MET A 36 -8.27 11.50 -11.02
CA MET A 36 -9.28 11.38 -12.08
C MET A 36 -9.53 12.71 -12.80
N TRP A 37 -9.39 13.84 -12.11
CA TRP A 37 -9.42 15.19 -12.72
C TRP A 37 -8.05 15.68 -13.19
N ALA A 38 -7.07 14.78 -13.36
CA ALA A 38 -5.70 15.07 -13.78
C ALA A 38 -4.89 15.98 -12.84
N ILE A 39 -5.37 16.23 -11.61
CA ILE A 39 -4.67 17.07 -10.62
C ILE A 39 -3.61 16.22 -9.90
N GLY A 40 -2.34 16.61 -10.02
CA GLY A 40 -1.23 15.99 -9.28
C GLY A 40 -0.88 14.55 -9.70
N ARG A 41 -1.40 14.08 -10.85
CA ARG A 41 -1.25 12.70 -11.35
C ARG A 41 0.21 12.24 -11.42
N SER A 42 1.12 13.08 -11.92
CA SER A 42 2.54 12.74 -12.07
C SER A 42 3.28 12.54 -10.75
N GLN A 43 2.70 12.99 -9.63
CA GLN A 43 3.28 12.85 -8.29
C GLN A 43 2.46 11.91 -7.39
N TYR A 44 1.42 11.27 -7.91
CA TYR A 44 0.57 10.36 -7.13
C TYR A 44 1.18 8.96 -7.05
N ARG A 45 2.25 8.84 -6.26
CA ARG A 45 3.08 7.64 -6.11
C ARG A 45 3.28 7.28 -4.65
N VAL A 46 3.54 6.01 -4.39
CA VAL A 46 4.05 5.52 -3.11
C VAL A 46 5.57 5.42 -3.17
N GLU A 47 6.22 5.43 -2.01
CA GLU A 47 7.64 5.12 -1.93
C GLU A 47 7.88 3.68 -2.44
N PRO A 48 8.86 3.45 -3.32
CA PRO A 48 9.18 2.11 -3.79
C PRO A 48 9.82 1.30 -2.67
N GLY A 49 9.35 0.09 -2.44
CA GLY A 49 9.85 -0.78 -1.40
C GLY A 49 8.99 -2.01 -1.18
N ILE A 50 9.34 -2.79 -0.15
CA ILE A 50 8.58 -3.96 0.29
C ILE A 50 7.64 -3.54 1.42
N TYR A 51 6.40 -3.96 1.31
CA TYR A 51 5.33 -3.71 2.27
C TYR A 51 4.67 -5.03 2.63
N ALA A 52 4.31 -5.18 3.91
CA ALA A 52 3.54 -6.31 4.40
C ALA A 52 2.04 -5.99 4.38
N ALA A 53 1.22 -6.94 3.97
CA ALA A 53 -0.23 -6.93 4.16
C ALA A 53 -0.60 -7.98 5.20
N GLY A 54 -1.28 -7.57 6.28
CA GLY A 54 -1.60 -8.49 7.38
C GLY A 54 -0.36 -8.90 8.17
N SER A 55 -0.23 -10.20 8.45
CA SER A 55 0.88 -10.82 9.20
C SER A 55 1.56 -11.92 8.36
N PRO A 56 2.29 -11.56 7.29
CA PRO A 56 2.90 -12.52 6.38
C PRO A 56 3.98 -13.37 7.06
N ASP A 57 4.07 -14.62 6.60
CA ASP A 57 5.14 -15.55 6.96
C ASP A 57 6.00 -15.94 5.73
N LYS A 58 6.91 -16.88 5.93
CA LYS A 58 7.85 -17.32 4.88
C LYS A 58 7.19 -18.03 3.68
N ASP A 59 5.96 -18.50 3.85
CA ASP A 59 5.20 -19.23 2.83
C ASP A 59 4.11 -18.33 2.21
N SER A 60 3.97 -17.09 2.66
CA SER A 60 3.04 -16.09 2.11
C SER A 60 3.33 -15.75 0.65
N PRO A 61 2.29 -15.50 -0.17
CA PRO A 61 2.45 -15.13 -1.56
C PRO A 61 3.00 -13.71 -1.72
N VAL A 62 3.96 -13.52 -2.62
CA VAL A 62 4.49 -12.19 -2.95
C VAL A 62 3.75 -11.58 -4.14
N MET A 63 3.27 -10.36 -3.98
CA MET A 63 2.58 -9.61 -5.04
C MET A 63 3.40 -8.41 -5.50
N VAL A 64 3.45 -8.20 -6.82
CA VAL A 64 4.24 -7.12 -7.42
C VAL A 64 3.30 -6.14 -8.14
N SER A 65 3.50 -4.85 -7.87
CA SER A 65 2.79 -3.75 -8.55
C SER A 65 3.75 -2.60 -8.86
N ALA A 66 3.32 -1.70 -9.74
CA ALA A 66 3.96 -0.40 -9.89
C ALA A 66 3.77 0.48 -8.65
N ASN A 67 4.64 1.47 -8.47
CA ASN A 67 4.57 2.45 -7.38
C ASN A 67 3.56 3.60 -7.64
N TYR A 68 2.73 3.49 -8.67
CA TYR A 68 1.63 4.42 -8.88
C TYR A 68 0.54 4.16 -7.83
N LYS A 69 0.22 5.18 -7.02
CA LYS A 69 -0.56 4.97 -5.79
C LYS A 69 -1.96 4.42 -6.05
N LEU A 70 -2.59 4.72 -7.18
CA LEU A 70 -3.87 4.09 -7.55
C LEU A 70 -3.75 2.57 -7.76
N SER A 71 -2.71 2.12 -8.46
CA SER A 71 -2.46 0.69 -8.69
C SER A 71 -2.16 -0.01 -7.36
N PHE A 72 -1.32 0.63 -6.53
CA PHE A 72 -1.01 0.15 -5.20
C PHE A 72 -2.24 0.04 -4.30
N ASP A 73 -3.10 1.07 -4.29
CA ASP A 73 -4.34 1.08 -3.51
C ASP A 73 -5.31 -0.03 -3.94
N MET A 74 -5.39 -0.33 -5.24
CA MET A 74 -6.19 -1.45 -5.73
C MET A 74 -5.64 -2.80 -5.28
N LEU A 75 -4.31 -2.98 -5.32
CA LEU A 75 -3.66 -4.21 -4.86
C LEU A 75 -3.90 -4.42 -3.36
N ARG A 76 -3.53 -3.45 -2.51
CA ARG A 76 -3.67 -3.60 -1.05
C ARG A 76 -5.12 -3.82 -0.62
N LYS A 77 -6.08 -3.20 -1.33
CA LYS A 77 -7.51 -3.42 -1.07
C LYS A 77 -7.93 -4.88 -1.35
N SER A 78 -7.37 -5.48 -2.40
CA SER A 78 -7.67 -6.87 -2.75
C SER A 78 -7.07 -7.90 -1.77
N LEU A 79 -6.10 -7.47 -0.96
CA LEU A 79 -5.42 -8.26 0.06
C LEU A 79 -6.16 -8.31 1.41
N ALA A 80 -7.40 -7.82 1.48
CA ALA A 80 -8.17 -7.88 2.71
C ALA A 80 -8.34 -9.34 3.20
N GLY A 81 -7.75 -9.66 4.35
CA GLY A 81 -7.76 -11.01 4.93
C GLY A 81 -6.74 -11.98 4.33
N ILE A 82 -5.77 -11.47 3.55
CA ILE A 82 -4.66 -12.24 3.00
C ILE A 82 -3.36 -11.72 3.60
N ASP A 83 -2.55 -12.63 4.13
CA ASP A 83 -1.21 -12.34 4.65
C ASP A 83 -0.19 -12.47 3.51
N ALA A 84 0.39 -11.34 3.08
CA ALA A 84 1.23 -11.22 1.87
C ALA A 84 2.34 -10.16 1.99
#